data_AF-A0A829CF27-F1
#
_entry.id   AF-A0A829CF27-F1
#
_cell.length_a   1.000
_cell.length_b   1.000
_cell.length_c   1.000
_cell.angle_alpha   90.00
_cell.angle_beta   90.00
_cell.angle_gamma   90.00
#
_symmetry.space_group_name_H-M   'P 1'
#
loop_
_entity.id
_entity.type
_entity.pdbx_description
1 polymer ?
#
loop_
_entity_poly.entity_id
_entity_poly.type
_entity_poly.pdbx_seq_one_letter_code
_entity_poly.pdbx_strand_id
1 'polypeptide(L)'
;MTYTGSIRCEGDTWDLASSVGATATMVAAARAMATRAANPLINDQFAEPLVRAVGVDVLTRLASGELTASDIDDPERPNASMVRMAEHHAVRTKFFDEFFMDATRAGIRQVVILASGLDSRAYRLAWPAQTVVYEIDQPQVMEFKTRTLAELGATPTADRRVVTADLRADWPTALGAAGFDPTQPTAWSAEGLLRYLPPEAQDRLLDNVTALSVPDSRFATESIRNFKPHHEERMRERMTILANRWRAYGFDLDMNELVYFGDRNEPASYLSDNGWLLTEIKSQDLLTANGFQPFEDEEVPLPDFFYVSARLQRKHRQYPAHRKPAPSWRHTACPVNELSKSAAYTMTRSDAHQASTTAPPPPGLTG
;
A
#
# COMPACT_ATOMS: atom_id res chain seq x y z
N MET A 1 24.78 -11.02 23.62
CA MET A 1 24.58 -10.46 22.26
C MET A 1 23.32 -11.08 21.69
N THR A 2 22.19 -10.44 21.94
CA THR A 2 20.87 -10.82 21.44
C THR A 2 20.66 -10.17 20.08
N TYR A 3 20.55 -10.99 19.05
CA TYR A 3 20.32 -10.57 17.68
C TYR A 3 18.84 -10.16 17.56
N THR A 4 18.56 -8.85 17.55
CA THR A 4 17.24 -8.29 17.23
C THR A 4 17.13 -8.15 15.72
N GLY A 5 16.86 -9.27 15.05
CA GLY A 5 16.52 -9.31 13.63
C GLY A 5 15.02 -9.06 13.42
N SER A 6 14.68 -8.21 12.46
CA SER A 6 13.31 -8.03 11.94
C SER A 6 12.70 -9.37 11.54
N ILE A 7 11.42 -9.60 11.88
CA ILE A 7 10.71 -10.90 11.72
C ILE A 7 10.25 -11.15 10.26
N ARG A 8 10.54 -10.26 9.30
CA ARG A 8 10.09 -10.43 7.91
C ARG A 8 11.11 -11.11 6.99
N CYS A 9 10.59 -11.99 6.13
CA CYS A 9 11.31 -12.67 5.05
C CYS A 9 10.58 -12.49 3.70
N GLU A 10 11.24 -12.80 2.59
CA GLU A 10 10.60 -12.87 1.27
C GLU A 10 9.42 -13.86 1.28
N GLY A 11 8.22 -13.41 0.91
CA GLY A 11 7.04 -14.28 0.74
C GLY A 11 5.84 -14.00 1.66
N ASP A 12 5.87 -12.98 2.51
CA ASP A 12 4.71 -12.64 3.36
C ASP A 12 3.43 -12.44 2.52
N THR A 13 2.39 -13.21 2.87
CA THR A 13 1.06 -13.21 2.23
C THR A 13 0.14 -12.13 2.79
N TRP A 14 -0.78 -11.68 1.95
CA TRP A 14 -1.75 -10.62 2.23
C TRP A 14 -3.12 -11.19 2.61
N ASP A 15 -3.72 -10.65 3.66
CA ASP A 15 -5.13 -10.81 4.01
C ASP A 15 -5.73 -9.41 4.22
N LEU A 16 -6.94 -9.18 3.69
CA LEU A 16 -7.65 -7.90 3.75
C LEU A 16 -7.79 -7.37 5.19
N ALA A 17 -7.94 -8.29 6.14
CA ALA A 17 -8.13 -7.99 7.55
C ALA A 17 -6.82 -7.92 8.35
N SER A 18 -5.65 -8.25 7.76
CA SER A 18 -4.38 -8.29 8.48
C SER A 18 -3.21 -7.65 7.71
N SER A 19 -2.18 -7.22 8.43
CA SER A 19 -0.95 -6.65 7.85
C SER A 19 -1.22 -5.42 6.95
N VAL A 20 -0.79 -5.43 5.68
CA VAL A 20 -0.92 -4.30 4.74
C VAL A 20 -2.39 -4.00 4.38
N GLY A 21 -3.29 -4.99 4.41
CA GLY A 21 -4.73 -4.79 4.19
C GLY A 21 -5.38 -3.92 5.28
N ALA A 22 -4.91 -4.07 6.51
CA ALA A 22 -5.34 -3.28 7.66
C ALA A 22 -4.94 -1.80 7.54
N THR A 23 -3.71 -1.51 7.08
CA THR A 23 -3.26 -0.13 6.81
C THR A 23 -4.05 0.51 5.67
N ALA A 24 -4.30 -0.22 4.57
CA ALA A 24 -5.11 0.29 3.46
C ALA A 24 -6.53 0.67 3.91
N THR A 25 -7.13 -0.15 4.78
CA THR A 25 -8.45 0.09 5.37
C THR A 25 -8.44 1.28 6.33
N MET A 26 -7.41 1.43 7.17
CA MET A 26 -7.26 2.57 8.08
C MET A 26 -7.13 3.90 7.31
N VAL A 27 -6.32 3.93 6.25
CA VAL A 27 -6.21 5.11 5.37
C VAL A 27 -7.53 5.42 4.68
N ALA A 28 -8.25 4.41 4.19
CA ALA A 28 -9.57 4.61 3.59
C ALA A 28 -10.58 5.15 4.62
N ALA A 29 -10.56 4.67 5.87
CA ALA A 29 -11.38 5.21 6.94
C ALA A 29 -11.05 6.68 7.22
N ALA A 30 -9.77 7.07 7.20
CA ALA A 30 -9.35 8.46 7.33
C ALA A 30 -9.89 9.35 6.19
N ARG A 31 -9.88 8.85 4.93
CA ARG A 31 -10.49 9.56 3.79
C ARG A 31 -12.01 9.68 3.90
N ALA A 32 -12.67 8.63 4.41
CA ALA A 32 -14.10 8.68 4.70
C ALA A 32 -14.41 9.78 5.74
N MET A 33 -13.64 9.84 6.83
CA MET A 33 -13.76 10.88 7.85
C MET A 33 -13.55 12.28 7.26
N ALA A 34 -12.50 12.46 6.45
CA ALA A 34 -12.23 13.73 5.77
C ALA A 34 -13.37 14.15 4.82
N THR A 35 -14.00 13.19 4.14
CA THR A 35 -15.14 13.43 3.25
C THR A 35 -16.39 13.89 4.01
N ARG A 36 -16.58 13.43 5.25
CA ARG A 36 -17.71 13.85 6.12
C ARG A 36 -17.44 15.10 6.94
N ALA A 37 -16.23 15.65 6.90
CA ALA A 37 -15.91 16.88 7.64
C ALA A 37 -16.85 18.02 7.21
N ALA A 38 -17.11 18.97 8.12
CA ALA A 38 -18.02 20.09 7.84
C ALA A 38 -17.58 20.93 6.62
N ASN A 39 -16.27 21.06 6.42
CA ASN A 39 -15.63 21.69 5.26
C ASN A 39 -14.66 20.69 4.64
N PRO A 40 -15.13 19.75 3.80
CA PRO A 40 -14.30 18.65 3.34
C PRO A 40 -13.29 19.13 2.29
N LEU A 41 -12.00 18.84 2.50
CA LEU A 41 -10.94 19.15 1.55
C LEU A 41 -10.94 18.22 0.33
N ILE A 42 -11.41 16.99 0.53
CA ILE A 42 -11.55 15.95 -0.49
C ILE A 42 -12.95 15.35 -0.43
N ASN A 43 -13.35 14.70 -1.52
CA ASN A 43 -14.55 13.88 -1.55
C ASN A 43 -14.20 12.52 -2.17
N ASP A 44 -14.07 11.51 -1.30
CA ASP A 44 -13.94 10.11 -1.69
C ASP A 44 -15.20 9.36 -1.26
N GLN A 45 -16.24 9.46 -2.09
CA GLN A 45 -17.55 8.86 -1.85
C GLN A 45 -17.52 7.33 -1.77
N PHE A 46 -16.43 6.70 -2.18
CA PHE A 46 -16.26 5.24 -2.16
C PHE A 46 -15.48 4.74 -0.94
N ALA A 47 -14.80 5.63 -0.21
CA ALA A 47 -14.00 5.25 0.96
C ALA A 47 -14.83 4.55 2.04
N GLU A 48 -15.97 5.12 2.42
CA GLU A 48 -16.83 4.59 3.47
C GLU A 48 -17.45 3.23 3.10
N PRO A 49 -18.06 3.06 1.91
CA PRO A 49 -18.53 1.74 1.45
C PRO A 49 -17.43 0.68 1.34
N LEU A 50 -16.24 1.06 0.85
CA LEU A 50 -15.11 0.13 0.75
C LEU A 50 -14.65 -0.36 2.12
N VAL A 51 -14.52 0.55 3.10
CA VAL A 51 -14.16 0.18 4.49
C VAL A 51 -15.21 -0.74 5.09
N ARG A 52 -16.49 -0.42 4.91
CA ARG A 52 -17.61 -1.26 5.39
C ARG A 52 -17.54 -2.66 4.82
N ALA A 53 -17.22 -2.80 3.53
CA ALA A 53 -17.10 -4.08 2.87
C ALA A 53 -15.89 -4.92 3.33
N VAL A 54 -14.83 -4.28 3.84
CA VAL A 54 -13.71 -5.00 4.47
C VAL A 54 -14.17 -5.64 5.79
N GLY A 55 -15.04 -4.96 6.55
CA GLY A 55 -15.69 -5.53 7.72
C GLY A 55 -14.90 -5.45 9.04
N VAL A 56 -13.87 -4.61 9.12
CA VAL A 56 -13.21 -4.30 10.40
C VAL A 56 -14.13 -3.36 11.20
N ASP A 57 -14.69 -3.82 12.31
CA ASP A 57 -15.75 -3.13 13.07
C ASP A 57 -15.38 -1.69 13.45
N VAL A 58 -14.27 -1.49 14.16
CA VAL A 58 -13.86 -0.15 14.61
C VAL A 58 -13.63 0.80 13.44
N LEU A 59 -13.03 0.32 12.34
CA LEU A 59 -12.77 1.14 11.16
C LEU A 59 -14.06 1.44 10.39
N THR A 60 -15.01 0.50 10.36
CA THR A 60 -16.34 0.70 9.76
C THR A 60 -17.14 1.75 10.54
N ARG A 61 -17.10 1.69 11.88
CA ARG A 61 -17.77 2.67 12.74
C ARG A 61 -17.11 4.04 12.67
N LEU A 62 -15.78 4.12 12.57
CA LEU A 62 -15.08 5.37 12.27
C LEU A 62 -15.39 5.90 10.88
N ALA A 63 -15.44 5.02 9.88
CA ALA A 63 -15.71 5.40 8.50
C ALA A 63 -17.16 5.85 8.31
N SER A 64 -18.15 5.34 9.05
CA SER A 64 -19.54 5.80 9.01
C SER A 64 -19.79 7.03 9.89
N GLY A 65 -18.98 7.23 10.93
CA GLY A 65 -19.17 8.28 11.94
C GLY A 65 -19.99 7.84 13.14
N GLU A 66 -20.32 6.56 13.25
CA GLU A 66 -20.87 5.96 14.47
C GLU A 66 -19.87 6.01 15.64
N LEU A 67 -18.57 6.00 15.32
CA LEU A 67 -17.49 6.25 16.26
C LEU A 67 -16.79 7.55 15.86
N THR A 68 -16.65 8.47 16.81
CA THR A 68 -16.03 9.76 16.60
C THR A 68 -14.59 9.79 17.12
N ALA A 69 -13.82 10.78 16.69
CA ALA A 69 -12.46 10.96 17.17
C ALA A 69 -12.43 11.15 18.70
N SER A 70 -13.38 11.91 19.28
CA SER A 70 -13.49 12.10 20.73
C SER A 70 -13.75 10.82 21.52
N ASP A 71 -14.29 9.77 20.89
CA ASP A 71 -14.51 8.49 21.56
C ASP A 71 -13.20 7.69 21.71
N ILE A 72 -12.22 7.90 20.82
CA ILE A 72 -10.97 7.13 20.74
C ILE A 72 -9.77 7.93 21.26
N ASP A 73 -9.78 9.24 21.03
CA ASP A 73 -8.62 10.09 21.23
C ASP A 73 -8.24 10.23 22.70
N ASP A 74 -6.93 10.27 22.94
CA ASP A 74 -6.37 10.56 24.25
C ASP A 74 -6.27 12.09 24.40
N PRO A 75 -7.00 12.71 25.35
CA PRO A 75 -6.97 14.16 25.54
C PRO A 75 -5.57 14.68 25.93
N GLU A 76 -4.72 13.82 26.51
CA GLU A 76 -3.33 14.15 26.84
C GLU A 76 -2.41 14.09 25.60
N ARG A 77 -2.91 13.64 24.44
CA ARG A 77 -2.14 13.49 23.19
C ARG A 77 -2.94 13.99 21.97
N PRO A 78 -3.26 15.29 21.90
CA PRO A 78 -4.15 15.85 20.87
C PRO A 78 -3.62 15.69 19.45
N ASN A 79 -2.29 15.64 19.24
CA ASN A 79 -1.71 15.46 17.90
C ASN A 79 -1.72 14.00 17.40
N ALA A 80 -1.98 13.02 18.26
CA ALA A 80 -2.22 11.63 17.87
C ALA A 80 -3.71 11.35 17.63
N SER A 81 -4.51 12.41 17.44
CA SER A 81 -5.95 12.34 17.24
C SER A 81 -6.33 11.73 15.89
N MET A 82 -7.46 11.02 15.84
CA MET A 82 -8.07 10.53 14.61
C MET A 82 -8.48 11.69 13.67
N VAL A 83 -8.77 12.88 14.19
CA VAL A 83 -8.98 14.09 13.37
C VAL A 83 -7.69 14.44 12.62
N ARG A 84 -6.56 14.46 13.31
CA ARG A 84 -5.25 14.79 12.72
C ARG A 84 -4.84 13.78 11.65
N MET A 85 -5.16 12.51 11.87
CA MET A 85 -5.00 11.46 10.87
C MET A 85 -5.86 11.72 9.62
N ALA A 86 -7.13 12.09 9.80
CA ALA A 86 -8.03 12.44 8.70
C ALA A 86 -7.54 13.68 7.94
N GLU A 87 -7.10 14.75 8.62
CA GLU A 87 -6.52 15.95 8.01
C GLU A 87 -5.27 15.63 7.17
N HIS A 88 -4.35 14.84 7.72
CA HIS A 88 -3.15 14.41 7.01
C HIS A 88 -3.51 13.63 5.74
N HIS A 89 -4.44 12.66 5.83
CA HIS A 89 -4.86 11.89 4.67
C HIS A 89 -5.71 12.70 3.68
N ALA A 90 -6.42 13.74 4.13
CA ALA A 90 -7.11 14.69 3.25
C ALA A 90 -6.10 15.46 2.39
N VAL A 91 -5.07 16.04 3.02
CA VAL A 91 -3.99 16.76 2.32
C VAL A 91 -3.22 15.83 1.38
N ARG A 92 -2.89 14.62 1.84
CA ARG A 92 -2.25 13.61 1.00
C ARG A 92 -3.08 13.31 -0.23
N THR A 93 -4.36 13.01 -0.03
CA THR A 93 -5.26 12.65 -1.13
C THR A 93 -5.37 13.79 -2.13
N LYS A 94 -5.55 15.03 -1.65
CA LYS A 94 -5.58 16.22 -2.49
C LYS A 94 -4.30 16.40 -3.31
N PHE A 95 -3.12 16.26 -2.69
CA PHE A 95 -1.84 16.38 -3.40
C PHE A 95 -1.75 15.42 -4.60
N PHE A 96 -2.06 14.14 -4.38
CA PHE A 96 -2.03 13.14 -5.44
C PHE A 96 -3.16 13.32 -6.48
N ASP A 97 -4.34 13.81 -6.06
CA ASP A 97 -5.41 14.16 -6.99
C ASP A 97 -4.98 15.31 -7.91
N GLU A 98 -4.45 16.40 -7.35
CA GLU A 98 -3.95 17.55 -8.10
C GLU A 98 -2.79 17.14 -9.01
N PHE A 99 -1.88 16.28 -8.55
CA PHE A 99 -0.81 15.71 -9.38
C PHE A 99 -1.36 15.03 -10.65
N PHE A 100 -2.35 14.16 -10.52
CA PHE A 100 -2.95 13.47 -11.67
C PHE A 100 -3.75 14.42 -12.56
N MET A 101 -4.52 15.33 -11.98
CA MET A 101 -5.29 16.31 -12.73
C MET A 101 -4.37 17.25 -13.52
N ASP A 102 -3.25 17.69 -12.93
CA ASP A 102 -2.25 18.52 -13.59
C ASP A 102 -1.48 17.77 -14.67
N ALA A 103 -1.14 16.49 -14.43
CA ALA A 103 -0.50 15.63 -15.42
C ALA A 103 -1.38 15.44 -16.66
N THR A 104 -2.66 15.13 -16.46
CA THR A 104 -3.61 14.91 -17.57
C THR A 104 -4.00 16.21 -18.26
N ARG A 105 -4.06 17.35 -17.54
CA ARG A 105 -4.21 18.69 -18.15
C ARG A 105 -3.02 19.03 -19.06
N ALA A 106 -1.82 18.56 -18.71
CA ALA A 106 -0.62 18.71 -19.54
C ALA A 106 -0.54 17.72 -20.73
N GLY A 107 -1.58 16.91 -20.95
CA GLY A 107 -1.69 16.04 -22.12
C GLY A 107 -1.35 14.57 -21.87
N ILE A 108 -0.93 14.18 -20.66
CA ILE A 108 -0.71 12.77 -20.33
C ILE A 108 -2.06 12.03 -20.36
N ARG A 109 -2.08 10.84 -20.98
CA ARG A 109 -3.27 9.97 -21.07
C ARG A 109 -3.02 8.56 -20.51
N GLN A 110 -1.82 8.30 -20.01
CA GLN A 110 -1.43 7.05 -19.40
C GLN A 110 -1.14 7.28 -17.91
N VAL A 111 -1.91 6.66 -17.04
CA VAL A 111 -1.84 6.83 -15.59
C VAL A 111 -1.59 5.48 -14.94
N VAL A 112 -0.66 5.41 -13.98
CA VAL A 112 -0.38 4.18 -13.22
C VAL A 112 -0.39 4.48 -11.73
N ILE A 113 -1.20 3.73 -10.98
CA ILE A 113 -1.28 3.79 -9.51
C ILE A 113 -0.65 2.51 -8.96
N LEU A 114 0.53 2.63 -8.36
CA LEU A 114 1.27 1.52 -7.78
C LEU A 114 0.77 1.23 -6.36
N ALA A 115 0.52 -0.04 -6.05
CA ALA A 115 -0.09 -0.50 -4.79
C ALA A 115 -1.42 0.24 -4.54
N SER A 116 -2.31 0.15 -5.53
CA SER A 116 -3.52 0.98 -5.56
C SER A 116 -4.49 0.71 -4.41
N GLY A 117 -4.38 -0.39 -3.67
CA GLY A 117 -5.13 -0.65 -2.45
C GLY A 117 -6.63 -0.37 -2.62
N LEU A 118 -7.15 0.45 -1.70
CA LEU A 118 -8.51 0.99 -1.72
C LEU A 118 -8.60 2.39 -2.36
N ASP A 119 -7.63 2.79 -3.17
CA ASP A 119 -7.71 4.02 -3.98
C ASP A 119 -8.87 3.90 -4.99
N SER A 120 -9.71 4.93 -5.01
CA SER A 120 -10.92 5.05 -5.81
C SER A 120 -10.79 6.09 -6.94
N ARG A 121 -9.60 6.65 -7.20
CA ARG A 121 -9.37 7.72 -8.20
C ARG A 121 -9.88 7.36 -9.60
N ALA A 122 -9.75 6.09 -10.02
CA ALA A 122 -10.30 5.62 -11.29
C ALA A 122 -11.84 5.69 -11.38
N TYR A 123 -12.53 5.87 -10.26
CA TYR A 123 -13.99 5.95 -10.14
C TYR A 123 -14.50 7.35 -9.77
N ARG A 124 -13.68 8.22 -9.17
CA ARG A 124 -14.12 9.54 -8.68
C ARG A 124 -13.49 10.75 -9.38
N LEU A 125 -12.30 10.62 -9.98
CA LEU A 125 -11.67 11.74 -10.68
C LEU A 125 -12.26 11.94 -12.07
N ALA A 126 -12.34 13.18 -12.52
CA ALA A 126 -12.80 13.54 -13.85
C ALA A 126 -11.68 13.43 -14.86
N TRP A 127 -11.42 12.21 -15.35
CA TRP A 127 -10.37 11.96 -16.32
C TRP A 127 -10.74 12.49 -17.71
N PRO A 128 -9.80 13.11 -18.45
CA PRO A 128 -10.02 13.44 -19.86
C PRO A 128 -10.32 12.18 -20.69
N ALA A 129 -11.07 12.34 -21.79
CA ALA A 129 -11.34 11.24 -22.71
C ALA A 129 -10.05 10.54 -23.16
N GLN A 130 -10.14 9.23 -23.38
CA GLN A 130 -9.04 8.35 -23.78
C GLN A 130 -7.93 8.18 -22.72
N THR A 131 -8.14 8.67 -21.49
CA THR A 131 -7.23 8.36 -20.39
C THR A 131 -7.38 6.89 -20.01
N VAL A 132 -6.26 6.18 -19.90
CA VAL A 132 -6.19 4.82 -19.37
C VAL A 132 -5.56 4.87 -17.99
N VAL A 133 -6.25 4.32 -17.00
CA VAL A 133 -5.79 4.23 -15.60
C VAL A 133 -5.46 2.79 -15.29
N TYR A 134 -4.16 2.50 -15.15
CA TYR A 134 -3.65 1.22 -14.70
C TYR A 134 -3.57 1.21 -13.17
N GLU A 135 -4.17 0.22 -12.55
CA GLU A 135 -4.03 -0.03 -11.12
C GLU A 135 -3.24 -1.32 -10.92
N ILE A 136 -2.12 -1.23 -10.21
CA ILE A 136 -1.27 -2.39 -9.90
C ILE A 136 -1.37 -2.71 -8.43
N ASP A 137 -1.76 -3.95 -8.11
CA ASP A 137 -1.72 -4.48 -6.75
C ASP A 137 -1.85 -6.01 -6.75
N GLN A 138 -1.81 -6.61 -5.57
CA GLN A 138 -2.00 -8.05 -5.39
C GLN A 138 -3.39 -8.49 -5.88
N PRO A 139 -3.51 -9.73 -6.42
CA PRO A 139 -4.75 -10.23 -7.00
C PRO A 139 -5.98 -10.08 -6.09
N GLN A 140 -5.86 -10.45 -4.82
CA GLN A 140 -6.95 -10.44 -3.85
C GLN A 140 -7.45 -9.01 -3.55
N VAL A 141 -6.55 -8.02 -3.53
CA VAL A 141 -6.88 -6.60 -3.32
C VAL A 141 -7.73 -6.11 -4.49
N MET A 142 -7.28 -6.41 -5.71
CA MET A 142 -7.91 -5.95 -6.94
C MET A 142 -9.25 -6.63 -7.17
N GLU A 143 -9.36 -7.93 -6.88
CA GLU A 143 -10.63 -8.66 -6.93
C GLU A 143 -11.63 -8.07 -5.94
N PHE A 144 -11.22 -7.88 -4.68
CA PHE A 144 -12.07 -7.28 -3.65
C PHE A 144 -12.59 -5.90 -4.07
N LYS A 145 -11.69 -4.96 -4.42
CA LYS A 145 -12.09 -3.60 -4.79
C LYS A 145 -13.01 -3.58 -6.01
N THR A 146 -12.68 -4.38 -7.03
CA THR A 146 -13.46 -4.44 -8.27
C THR A 146 -14.86 -5.01 -8.01
N ARG A 147 -14.97 -6.10 -7.25
CA ARG A 147 -16.27 -6.70 -6.88
C ARG A 147 -17.11 -5.74 -6.05
N THR A 148 -16.54 -5.18 -4.97
CA THR A 148 -17.26 -4.29 -4.06
C THR A 148 -17.78 -3.05 -4.78
N LEU A 149 -16.98 -2.41 -5.64
CA LEU A 149 -17.42 -1.24 -6.41
C LEU A 149 -18.49 -1.60 -7.45
N ALA A 150 -18.41 -2.78 -8.06
CA ALA A 150 -19.46 -3.25 -8.96
C ALA A 150 -20.79 -3.53 -8.24
N GLU A 151 -20.75 -4.12 -7.05
CA GLU A 151 -21.93 -4.34 -6.20
C GLU A 151 -22.59 -3.03 -5.75
N LEU A 152 -21.80 -1.96 -5.61
CA LEU A 152 -22.28 -0.59 -5.35
C LEU A 152 -22.82 0.11 -6.61
N GLY A 153 -22.75 -0.52 -7.78
CA GLY A 153 -23.15 0.08 -9.06
C GLY A 153 -22.19 1.16 -9.57
N ALA A 154 -20.97 1.23 -9.03
CA ALA A 154 -19.97 2.22 -9.42
C ALA A 154 -19.28 1.83 -10.73
N THR A 155 -19.28 2.74 -11.70
CA THR A 155 -18.54 2.58 -12.96
C THR A 155 -17.29 3.47 -12.96
N PRO A 156 -16.14 2.99 -13.45
CA PRO A 156 -14.96 3.83 -13.63
C PRO A 156 -15.25 5.05 -14.51
N THR A 157 -14.55 6.15 -14.25
CA THR A 157 -14.65 7.41 -15.02
C THR A 157 -13.59 7.52 -16.13
N ALA A 158 -12.81 6.46 -16.34
CA ALA A 158 -11.79 6.29 -17.38
C ALA A 158 -11.75 4.83 -17.88
N ASP A 159 -10.93 4.54 -18.91
CA ASP A 159 -10.56 3.16 -19.24
C ASP A 159 -9.67 2.61 -18.11
N ARG A 160 -10.29 1.91 -17.15
CA ARG A 160 -9.60 1.32 -16.00
C ARG A 160 -9.09 -0.07 -16.37
N ARG A 161 -7.78 -0.29 -16.19
CA ARG A 161 -7.13 -1.59 -16.41
C ARG A 161 -6.49 -2.10 -15.14
N VAL A 162 -6.93 -3.28 -14.71
CA VAL A 162 -6.40 -3.94 -13.51
C VAL A 162 -5.18 -4.77 -13.87
N VAL A 163 -4.09 -4.57 -13.14
CA VAL A 163 -2.85 -5.35 -13.26
C VAL A 163 -2.59 -6.04 -11.92
N THR A 164 -2.89 -7.33 -11.86
CA THR A 164 -2.66 -8.13 -10.65
C THR A 164 -1.22 -8.59 -10.56
N ALA A 165 -0.41 -7.99 -9.68
CA ALA A 165 1.00 -8.33 -9.50
C ALA A 165 1.52 -7.91 -8.10
N ASP A 166 2.49 -8.65 -7.56
CA ASP A 166 3.31 -8.16 -6.45
C ASP A 166 4.39 -7.21 -6.98
N LEU A 167 4.50 -6.01 -6.43
CA LEU A 167 5.48 -4.99 -6.85
C LEU A 167 6.94 -5.37 -6.57
N ARG A 168 7.18 -6.42 -5.77
CA ARG A 168 8.50 -7.03 -5.57
C ARG A 168 8.90 -7.99 -6.70
N ALA A 169 7.93 -8.43 -7.49
CA ALA A 169 8.11 -9.39 -8.58
C ALA A 169 8.18 -8.69 -9.95
N ASP A 170 7.91 -9.43 -11.03
CA ASP A 170 7.95 -8.92 -12.42
C ASP A 170 6.63 -8.25 -12.84
N TRP A 171 6.23 -7.21 -12.12
CA TRP A 171 5.07 -6.40 -12.48
C TRP A 171 5.20 -5.63 -13.82
N PRO A 172 6.40 -5.25 -14.33
CA PRO A 172 6.52 -4.62 -15.65
C PRO A 172 5.97 -5.47 -16.79
N THR A 173 6.24 -6.79 -16.77
CA THR A 173 5.70 -7.72 -17.76
C THR A 173 4.17 -7.79 -17.70
N ALA A 174 3.60 -7.87 -16.49
CA ALA A 174 2.15 -7.87 -16.29
C ALA A 174 1.50 -6.55 -16.77
N LEU A 175 2.15 -5.41 -16.50
CA LEU A 175 1.70 -4.11 -16.97
C LEU A 175 1.72 -3.99 -18.50
N GLY A 176 2.79 -4.47 -19.15
CA GLY A 176 2.87 -4.54 -20.61
C GLY A 176 1.79 -5.43 -21.22
N ALA A 177 1.50 -6.57 -20.60
CA ALA A 177 0.42 -7.47 -21.03
C ALA A 177 -0.98 -6.84 -20.91
N ALA A 178 -1.17 -5.91 -19.98
CA ALA A 178 -2.40 -5.11 -19.87
C ALA A 178 -2.51 -3.97 -20.91
N GLY A 179 -1.53 -3.84 -21.80
CA GLY A 179 -1.52 -2.89 -22.91
C GLY A 179 -0.91 -1.53 -22.57
N PHE A 180 -0.09 -1.45 -21.52
CA PHE A 180 0.75 -0.30 -21.24
C PHE A 180 1.70 -0.01 -22.41
N ASP A 181 1.90 1.26 -22.75
CA ASP A 181 2.76 1.67 -23.86
C ASP A 181 3.95 2.48 -23.34
N PRO A 182 5.14 1.86 -23.24
CA PRO A 182 6.34 2.52 -22.70
C PRO A 182 6.90 3.61 -23.61
N THR A 183 6.27 3.89 -24.76
CA THR A 183 6.64 5.00 -25.65
C THR A 183 5.85 6.28 -25.37
N GLN A 184 4.82 6.23 -24.51
CA GLN A 184 3.98 7.36 -24.16
C GLN A 184 4.31 7.94 -22.77
N PRO A 185 4.26 9.27 -22.58
CA PRO A 185 4.43 9.87 -21.27
C PRO A 185 3.39 9.33 -20.27
N THR A 186 3.86 8.94 -19.09
CA THR A 186 3.02 8.32 -18.05
C THR A 186 3.06 9.14 -16.76
N ALA A 187 1.90 9.24 -16.09
CA ALA A 187 1.80 9.77 -14.74
C ALA A 187 1.70 8.62 -13.74
N TRP A 188 2.69 8.50 -12.87
CA TRP A 188 2.84 7.41 -11.91
C TRP A 188 2.64 7.93 -10.49
N SER A 189 1.99 7.15 -9.62
CA SER A 189 2.01 7.39 -8.17
C SER A 189 2.46 6.16 -7.38
N ALA A 190 3.20 6.41 -6.31
CA ALA A 190 3.51 5.47 -5.23
C ALA A 190 3.09 6.09 -3.90
N GLU A 191 1.79 6.03 -3.58
CA GLU A 191 1.23 6.60 -2.34
C GLU A 191 1.28 5.57 -1.21
N GLY A 192 1.89 5.92 -0.07
CA GLY A 192 1.94 5.08 1.11
C GLY A 192 2.61 3.72 0.87
N LEU A 193 3.65 3.68 0.01
CA LEU A 193 4.22 2.42 -0.48
C LEU A 193 5.68 2.20 -0.05
N LEU A 194 6.59 3.12 -0.38
CA LEU A 194 8.03 2.84 -0.41
C LEU A 194 8.60 2.35 0.93
N ARG A 195 8.04 2.80 2.06
CA ARG A 195 8.48 2.43 3.40
C ARG A 195 8.11 0.99 3.79
N TYR A 196 7.10 0.41 3.13
CA TYR A 196 6.66 -0.97 3.29
C TYR A 196 7.41 -1.94 2.35
N LEU A 197 8.32 -1.42 1.53
CA LEU A 197 9.22 -2.23 0.71
C LEU A 197 10.59 -2.41 1.40
N PRO A 198 11.23 -3.57 1.22
CA PRO A 198 12.67 -3.71 1.46
C PRO A 198 13.46 -2.64 0.70
N PRO A 199 14.60 -2.15 1.23
CA PRO A 199 15.41 -1.10 0.58
C PRO A 199 15.73 -1.38 -0.90
N GLU A 200 16.16 -2.60 -1.22
CA GLU A 200 16.47 -3.01 -2.59
C GLU A 200 15.24 -3.08 -3.51
N ALA A 201 14.07 -3.42 -2.95
CA ALA A 201 12.82 -3.45 -3.70
C ALA A 201 12.31 -2.04 -4.02
N GLN A 202 12.56 -1.06 -3.13
CA GLN A 202 12.30 0.36 -3.42
C GLN A 202 13.10 0.83 -4.63
N ASP A 203 14.42 0.61 -4.62
CA ASP A 203 15.30 1.03 -5.71
C ASP A 203 14.92 0.35 -7.03
N ARG A 204 14.66 -0.97 -6.99
CA ARG A 204 14.18 -1.72 -8.16
C ARG A 204 12.86 -1.18 -8.70
N LEU A 205 11.93 -0.78 -7.83
CA LEU A 205 10.68 -0.17 -8.25
C LEU A 205 10.93 1.17 -8.98
N LEU A 206 11.79 2.02 -8.43
CA LEU A 206 12.13 3.32 -9.04
C LEU A 206 12.91 3.15 -10.36
N ASP A 207 13.78 2.14 -10.45
CA ASP A 207 14.46 1.74 -11.68
C ASP A 207 13.47 1.31 -12.76
N ASN A 208 12.50 0.44 -12.41
CA ASN A 208 11.46 -0.02 -13.34
C ASN A 208 10.58 1.15 -13.81
N VAL A 209 10.14 2.03 -12.91
CA VAL A 209 9.38 3.24 -13.26
C VAL A 209 10.18 4.11 -14.23
N THR A 210 11.47 4.31 -13.98
CA THR A 210 12.36 5.09 -14.85
C THR A 210 12.53 4.42 -16.22
N ALA A 211 12.73 3.09 -16.26
CA ALA A 211 12.90 2.33 -17.48
C ALA A 211 11.65 2.32 -18.37
N LEU A 212 10.46 2.37 -17.76
CA LEU A 212 9.16 2.40 -18.44
C LEU A 212 8.70 3.83 -18.77
N SER A 213 9.51 4.86 -18.47
CA SER A 213 9.16 6.26 -18.66
C SER A 213 9.91 6.88 -19.82
N VAL A 214 9.19 7.64 -20.64
CA VAL A 214 9.77 8.59 -21.63
C VAL A 214 9.84 9.99 -21.05
N PRO A 215 10.60 10.93 -21.66
CA PRO A 215 10.60 12.32 -21.23
C PRO A 215 9.19 12.88 -21.09
N ASP A 216 9.01 13.77 -20.12
CA ASP A 216 7.72 14.36 -19.72
C ASP A 216 6.79 13.45 -18.92
N SER A 217 7.15 12.16 -18.75
CA SER A 217 6.53 11.33 -17.71
C SER A 217 6.70 11.98 -16.33
N ARG A 218 5.73 11.75 -15.45
CA ARG A 218 5.69 12.32 -14.11
C ARG A 218 5.56 11.22 -13.07
N PHE A 219 6.18 11.41 -11.91
CA PHE A 219 6.09 10.48 -10.78
C PHE A 219 5.80 11.25 -9.49
N ALA A 220 4.90 10.74 -8.66
CA ALA A 220 4.63 11.28 -7.33
C ALA A 220 4.82 10.22 -6.25
N THR A 221 5.45 10.59 -5.14
CA THR A 221 5.67 9.72 -3.98
C THR A 221 5.81 10.56 -2.72
N GLU A 222 5.88 9.90 -1.57
CA GLU A 222 6.37 10.51 -0.33
C GLU A 222 7.87 10.18 -0.14
N SER A 223 8.60 11.09 0.51
CA SER A 223 10.02 10.95 0.86
C SER A 223 10.26 11.47 2.27
N ILE A 224 11.17 10.83 3.00
CA ILE A 224 11.58 11.26 4.34
C ILE A 224 13.07 11.59 4.29
N ARG A 225 13.43 12.82 4.68
CA ARG A 225 14.83 13.25 4.71
C ARG A 225 15.44 13.10 6.09
N ASN A 226 16.77 13.12 6.13
CA ASN A 226 17.56 13.17 7.37
C ASN A 226 17.13 12.12 8.40
N PHE A 227 16.70 10.93 7.95
CA PHE A 227 16.23 9.89 8.83
C PHE A 227 17.42 9.32 9.62
N LYS A 228 17.42 9.58 10.93
CA LYS A 228 18.50 9.20 11.86
C LYS A 228 18.00 8.10 12.80
N PRO A 229 18.90 7.30 13.42
CA PRO A 229 18.51 6.21 14.32
C PRO A 229 17.52 6.60 15.44
N HIS A 230 17.73 7.74 16.08
CA HIS A 230 16.80 8.24 17.12
C HIS A 230 15.39 8.60 16.58
N HIS A 231 15.25 8.90 15.27
CA HIS A 231 13.93 9.07 14.64
C HIS A 231 13.22 7.73 14.51
N GLU A 232 13.95 6.66 14.22
CA GLU A 232 13.40 5.30 14.20
C GLU A 232 12.90 4.88 15.58
N GLU A 233 13.68 5.10 16.63
CA GLU A 233 13.26 4.80 18.02
C GLU A 233 11.96 5.52 18.38
N ARG A 234 11.88 6.83 18.09
CA ARG A 234 10.67 7.64 18.29
C ARG A 234 9.48 7.16 17.45
N MET A 235 9.72 6.76 16.20
CA MET A 235 8.65 6.23 15.33
C MET A 235 8.12 4.91 15.90
N ARG A 236 9.00 4.02 16.37
CA ARG A 236 8.60 2.75 16.97
C ARG A 236 7.77 2.95 18.23
N GLU A 237 8.22 3.83 19.12
CA GLU A 237 7.49 4.18 20.34
C GLU A 237 6.06 4.67 20.02
N ARG A 238 5.94 5.58 19.04
CA ARG A 238 4.65 6.11 18.59
C ARG A 238 3.75 5.05 17.97
N MET A 239 4.31 4.19 17.12
CA MET A 239 3.57 3.07 16.53
C MET A 239 3.05 2.12 17.61
N THR A 240 3.84 1.86 18.65
CA THR A 240 3.41 1.05 19.80
C THR A 240 2.29 1.71 20.59
N ILE A 241 2.37 3.02 20.85
CA ILE A 241 1.29 3.77 21.52
C ILE A 241 0.00 3.70 20.71
N LEU A 242 0.09 3.93 19.40
CA LEU A 242 -1.06 3.89 18.51
C LEU A 242 -1.65 2.46 18.44
N ALA A 243 -0.81 1.44 18.31
CA ALA A 243 -1.22 0.04 18.32
C ALA A 243 -1.94 -0.34 19.62
N ASN A 244 -1.40 0.06 20.79
CA ASN A 244 -2.05 -0.18 22.08
C ASN A 244 -3.43 0.48 22.17
N ARG A 245 -3.57 1.69 21.62
CA ARG A 245 -4.87 2.38 21.55
C ARG A 245 -5.86 1.60 20.69
N TRP A 246 -5.46 1.21 19.48
CA TRP A 246 -6.31 0.41 18.59
C TRP A 246 -6.70 -0.94 19.20
N ARG A 247 -5.78 -1.57 19.93
CA ARG A 247 -6.02 -2.86 20.60
C ARG A 247 -7.11 -2.75 21.66
N ALA A 248 -7.24 -1.59 22.34
CA ALA A 248 -8.34 -1.31 23.26
C ALA A 248 -9.72 -1.26 22.57
N TYR A 249 -9.75 -1.00 21.26
CA TYR A 249 -10.95 -1.02 20.41
C TYR A 249 -11.06 -2.29 19.56
N GLY A 250 -10.34 -3.36 19.94
CA GLY A 250 -10.41 -4.66 19.27
C GLY A 250 -9.70 -4.72 17.91
N PHE A 251 -8.83 -3.76 17.61
CA PHE A 251 -8.02 -3.75 16.38
C PHE A 251 -6.54 -3.91 16.71
N ASP A 252 -6.04 -5.13 16.59
CA ASP A 252 -4.64 -5.43 16.86
C ASP A 252 -3.79 -5.28 15.58
N LEU A 253 -3.23 -4.09 15.39
CA LEU A 253 -2.33 -3.78 14.29
C LEU A 253 -0.99 -3.28 14.83
N ASP A 254 0.05 -4.10 14.77
CA ASP A 254 1.40 -3.63 15.04
C ASP A 254 2.04 -3.04 13.78
N MET A 255 1.97 -1.71 13.68
CA MET A 255 2.56 -0.95 12.57
C MET A 255 4.09 -1.12 12.49
N ASN A 256 4.77 -1.50 13.58
CA ASN A 256 6.22 -1.73 13.58
C ASN A 256 6.62 -2.92 12.72
N GLU A 257 5.78 -3.94 12.65
CA GLU A 257 6.04 -5.13 11.85
C GLU A 257 5.85 -4.87 10.35
N LEU A 258 5.19 -3.76 10.00
CA LEU A 258 4.90 -3.40 8.61
C LEU A 258 6.07 -2.69 7.92
N VAL A 259 6.89 -2.00 8.70
CA VAL A 259 7.86 -1.01 8.19
C VAL A 259 9.27 -1.59 8.13
N TYR A 260 9.94 -1.45 6.98
CA TYR A 260 11.32 -1.95 6.79
C TYR A 260 12.37 -0.95 7.24
N PHE A 261 12.68 -0.91 8.52
CA PHE A 261 13.75 -0.08 9.07
C PHE A 261 15.14 -0.48 8.54
N GLY A 262 16.09 0.47 8.55
CA GLY A 262 17.45 0.29 8.04
C GLY A 262 17.84 1.28 6.95
N ASP A 263 19.12 1.21 6.56
CA ASP A 263 19.72 2.07 5.55
C ASP A 263 19.04 1.85 4.19
N ARG A 264 18.62 2.95 3.56
CA ARG A 264 18.00 2.97 2.23
C ARG A 264 18.31 4.27 1.51
N ASN A 265 18.23 4.25 0.19
CA ASN A 265 18.30 5.48 -0.58
C ASN A 265 17.07 6.36 -0.31
N GLU A 266 17.30 7.66 -0.22
CA GLU A 266 16.21 8.64 -0.17
C GLU A 266 15.54 8.72 -1.55
N PRO A 267 14.21 8.48 -1.66
CA PRO A 267 13.52 8.45 -2.95
C PRO A 267 13.73 9.69 -3.81
N ALA A 268 13.70 10.89 -3.22
CA ALA A 268 13.94 12.14 -3.96
C ALA A 268 15.36 12.15 -4.56
N SER A 269 16.40 11.98 -3.74
CA SER A 269 17.78 11.93 -4.21
C SER A 269 18.00 10.85 -5.29
N TYR A 270 17.43 9.66 -5.10
CA TYR A 270 17.52 8.56 -6.07
C TYR A 270 16.87 8.89 -7.42
N LEU A 271 15.70 9.53 -7.42
CA LEU A 271 15.04 9.99 -8.65
C LEU A 271 15.86 11.07 -9.36
N SER A 272 16.41 12.04 -8.61
CA SER A 272 17.28 13.08 -9.17
C SER A 272 18.47 12.47 -9.91
N ASP A 273 19.15 11.50 -9.29
CA ASP A 273 20.30 10.81 -9.88
C ASP A 273 19.94 10.01 -11.14
N ASN A 274 18.66 9.67 -11.31
CA ASN A 274 18.10 8.97 -12.46
C ASN A 274 17.43 9.90 -13.49
N GLY A 275 17.71 11.20 -13.44
CA GLY A 275 17.34 12.17 -14.48
C GLY A 275 15.96 12.80 -14.31
N TRP A 276 15.36 12.66 -13.13
CA TRP A 276 14.10 13.30 -12.80
C TRP A 276 14.32 14.70 -12.20
N LEU A 277 13.57 15.69 -12.71
CA LEU A 277 13.50 17.02 -12.11
C LEU A 277 12.43 17.02 -11.01
N LEU A 278 12.80 17.40 -9.80
CA LEU A 278 11.94 17.29 -8.62
C LEU A 278 11.31 18.61 -8.23
N THR A 279 10.13 18.51 -7.63
CA THR A 279 9.49 19.54 -6.81
C THR A 279 9.01 18.87 -5.54
N GLU A 280 9.37 19.44 -4.40
CA GLU A 280 9.12 18.87 -3.09
C GLU A 280 8.37 19.88 -2.23
N ILE A 281 7.41 19.38 -1.46
CA ILE A 281 6.64 20.20 -0.54
C ILE A 281 6.57 19.48 0.80
N LYS A 282 6.95 20.16 1.88
CA LYS A 282 6.91 19.59 3.23
C LYS A 282 5.45 19.36 3.61
N SER A 283 5.14 18.22 4.24
CA SER A 283 3.76 17.93 4.62
C SER A 283 3.15 18.97 5.56
N GLN A 284 3.97 19.61 6.40
CA GLN A 284 3.54 20.66 7.31
C GLN A 284 3.11 21.93 6.57
N ASP A 285 3.83 22.27 5.50
CA ASP A 285 3.53 23.41 4.67
C ASP A 285 2.22 23.16 3.90
N LEU A 286 2.00 21.92 3.43
CA LEU A 286 0.74 21.54 2.80
C LEU A 286 -0.45 21.51 3.77
N LEU A 287 -0.26 21.07 5.02
CA LEU A 287 -1.30 21.19 6.05
C LEU A 287 -1.68 22.66 6.27
N THR A 288 -0.69 23.50 6.49
CA THR A 288 -0.87 24.94 6.72
C THR A 288 -1.54 25.63 5.52
N ALA A 289 -1.11 25.31 4.30
CA ALA A 289 -1.67 25.86 3.07
C ALA A 289 -3.15 25.47 2.85
N ASN A 290 -3.62 24.39 3.50
CA ASN A 290 -5.00 23.94 3.45
C ASN A 290 -5.80 24.28 4.73
N GLY A 291 -5.25 25.16 5.58
CA GLY A 291 -5.94 25.67 6.77
C GLY A 291 -5.92 24.73 7.98
N PHE A 292 -5.13 23.65 7.94
CA PHE A 292 -4.93 22.75 9.07
C PHE A 292 -3.72 23.18 9.89
N GLN A 293 -3.72 22.82 11.18
CA GLN A 293 -2.58 23.06 12.04
C GLN A 293 -1.40 22.15 11.63
N PRO A 294 -0.16 22.64 11.55
CA PRO A 294 1.00 21.76 11.39
C PRO A 294 1.17 20.89 12.66
N PHE A 295 1.81 19.73 12.54
CA PHE A 295 2.24 18.97 13.73
C PHE A 295 3.41 19.70 14.41
N GLU A 296 3.43 19.76 15.74
CA GLU A 296 4.55 20.35 16.48
C GLU A 296 5.83 19.51 16.33
N ASP A 297 7.02 20.13 16.34
CA ASP A 297 8.31 19.49 15.97
C ASP A 297 8.70 18.31 16.89
N GLU A 298 8.38 18.39 18.18
CA GLU A 298 8.57 17.27 19.11
C GLU A 298 7.57 16.13 18.88
N GLU A 299 6.56 16.38 18.03
CA GLU A 299 5.40 15.52 17.85
C GLU A 299 5.16 15.02 16.42
N VAL A 300 6.03 15.33 15.47
CA VAL A 300 5.94 14.79 14.11
C VAL A 300 6.30 13.29 14.10
N PRO A 301 5.43 12.39 13.61
CA PRO A 301 5.74 10.96 13.51
C PRO A 301 6.93 10.67 12.57
N LEU A 302 7.09 11.51 11.55
CA LEU A 302 8.13 11.44 10.53
C LEU A 302 8.72 12.85 10.32
N PRO A 303 9.84 13.19 10.98
CA PRO A 303 10.49 14.47 10.73
C PRO A 303 10.91 14.55 9.27
N ASP A 304 10.81 15.74 8.68
CA ASP A 304 11.20 15.98 7.29
C ASP A 304 10.50 15.06 6.27
N PHE A 305 9.18 14.85 6.46
CA PHE A 305 8.32 14.19 5.49
C PHE A 305 7.87 15.15 4.38
N PHE A 306 8.18 14.79 3.14
CA PHE A 306 7.91 15.54 1.92
C PHE A 306 7.01 14.76 0.98
N TYR A 307 6.11 15.49 0.34
CA TYR A 307 5.49 15.04 -0.89
C TYR A 307 6.38 15.44 -2.07
N VAL A 308 6.73 14.47 -2.89
CA VAL A 308 7.63 14.62 -4.03
C VAL A 308 6.82 14.46 -5.30
N SER A 309 6.96 15.41 -6.22
CA SER A 309 6.55 15.27 -7.60
C SER A 309 7.79 15.42 -8.50
N ALA A 310 7.84 14.64 -9.56
CA ALA A 310 9.02 14.51 -10.40
C ALA A 310 8.60 14.50 -11.86
N ARG A 311 9.41 15.10 -12.75
CA ARG A 311 9.25 15.02 -14.21
C ARG A 311 10.53 14.50 -14.85
N LEU A 312 10.43 13.46 -15.66
CA LEU A 312 11.58 12.90 -16.35
C LEU A 312 12.06 13.85 -17.45
N GLN A 313 13.35 14.22 -17.41
CA GLN A 313 13.92 15.10 -18.42
C GLN A 313 14.26 14.36 -19.71
N ARG A 314 14.32 15.09 -20.83
CA ARG A 314 14.97 14.58 -22.05
C ARG A 314 16.44 14.33 -21.72
N LYS A 315 16.93 13.11 -21.96
CA LYS A 315 18.37 12.79 -21.86
C LYS A 315 19.14 13.75 -22.77
N HIS A 316 19.72 14.81 -22.20
CA HIS A 316 20.85 15.46 -22.83
C HIS A 316 22.00 14.47 -22.79
N ARG A 317 22.64 14.19 -23.94
CA ARG A 317 23.84 13.34 -24.02
C ARG A 317 24.84 13.79 -22.96
N GLN A 318 25.00 13.01 -21.89
CA GLN A 318 26.12 13.12 -20.95
C GLN A 318 26.85 11.79 -20.88
N TYR A 319 28.17 11.87 -20.96
CA TYR A 319 29.11 10.76 -20.90
C TYR A 319 29.04 10.05 -19.54
N PRO A 320 29.27 8.72 -19.49
CA PRO A 320 29.03 7.95 -18.27
C PRO A 320 30.00 8.36 -17.15
N ALA A 321 29.45 8.79 -16.02
CA ALA A 321 30.19 8.83 -14.77
C ALA A 321 30.43 7.38 -14.28
N HIS A 322 31.66 7.10 -13.86
CA HIS A 322 32.09 5.79 -13.38
C HIS A 322 31.21 5.31 -12.21
N ARG A 323 30.29 4.37 -12.48
CA ARG A 323 29.61 3.60 -11.43
C ARG A 323 30.62 2.65 -10.78
N LYS A 324 30.69 2.63 -9.44
CA LYS A 324 31.35 1.54 -8.72
C LYS A 324 30.55 0.24 -8.93
N PRO A 325 31.20 -0.91 -9.16
CA PRO A 325 30.49 -2.18 -9.30
C PRO A 325 29.85 -2.57 -7.96
N ALA A 326 28.66 -3.15 -8.03
CA ALA A 326 27.99 -3.76 -6.88
C ALA A 326 28.86 -4.90 -6.32
N PRO A 327 28.98 -5.06 -4.99
CA PRO A 327 29.77 -6.13 -4.42
C PRO A 327 29.04 -7.47 -4.58
N SER A 328 29.74 -8.48 -5.12
CA SER A 328 29.23 -9.85 -5.22
C SER A 328 29.25 -10.51 -3.84
N TRP A 329 28.08 -10.86 -3.30
CA TRP A 329 28.00 -11.64 -2.07
C TRP A 329 27.16 -12.90 -2.24
N ARG A 330 27.69 -13.99 -1.70
CA ARG A 330 27.14 -15.35 -1.76
C ARG A 330 25.89 -15.44 -0.88
N HIS A 331 24.88 -16.16 -1.38
CA HIS A 331 23.68 -16.51 -0.62
C HIS A 331 24.05 -17.33 0.62
N THR A 332 23.70 -16.82 1.80
CA THR A 332 23.62 -17.62 3.03
C THR A 332 22.18 -18.06 3.19
N ALA A 333 21.91 -19.36 3.06
CA ALA A 333 20.58 -19.92 3.29
C ALA A 333 20.26 -19.92 4.80
N CYS A 334 19.01 -19.56 5.16
CA CYS A 334 18.51 -19.67 6.53
C CYS A 334 18.27 -21.14 6.94
N PRO A 335 18.43 -21.48 8.22
CA PRO A 335 18.22 -22.84 8.72
C PRO A 335 16.72 -23.19 8.77
N VAL A 336 16.38 -24.37 8.28
CA VAL A 336 15.03 -24.95 8.35
C VAL A 336 14.80 -25.46 9.78
N ASN A 337 13.81 -24.91 10.48
CA ASN A 337 13.36 -25.44 11.76
C ASN A 337 12.43 -26.64 11.51
N GLU A 338 12.93 -27.87 11.71
CA GLU A 338 12.14 -29.10 11.65
C GLU A 338 11.28 -29.26 12.91
N LEU A 339 10.07 -28.69 12.92
CA LEU A 339 9.01 -29.10 13.85
C LEU A 339 7.64 -29.06 13.16
N SER A 340 7.38 -30.04 12.30
CA SER A 340 6.03 -30.51 11.95
C SER A 340 6.08 -31.74 11.04
N LYS A 341 6.60 -32.86 11.55
CA LYS A 341 6.33 -34.19 10.97
C LYS A 341 6.08 -35.20 12.08
N SER A 342 4.82 -35.34 12.48
CA SER A 342 4.34 -36.52 13.20
C SER A 342 2.84 -36.69 12.99
N ALA A 343 2.46 -37.28 11.86
CA ALA A 343 1.23 -38.06 11.72
C ALA A 343 1.22 -38.78 10.37
N ALA A 344 1.89 -39.93 10.28
CA ALA A 344 1.46 -41.05 9.45
C ALA A 344 2.43 -42.23 9.63
N TYR A 345 1.83 -43.43 9.66
CA TYR A 345 2.44 -44.76 9.50
C TYR A 345 2.82 -45.52 10.78
N THR A 346 1.90 -46.40 11.22
CA THR A 346 2.27 -47.70 11.76
C THR A 346 1.33 -48.75 11.18
N MET A 347 1.79 -49.41 10.11
CA MET A 347 1.30 -50.73 9.71
C MET A 347 2.15 -51.76 10.43
N THR A 348 1.56 -52.54 11.31
CA THR A 348 2.06 -53.87 11.68
C THR A 348 0.94 -54.89 11.60
N ARG A 349 1.31 -56.07 11.11
CA ARG A 349 0.49 -57.14 10.55
C ARG A 349 0.58 -58.33 11.50
N SER A 350 -0.55 -58.94 11.88
CA SER A 350 -0.75 -60.23 12.58
C SER A 350 -2.14 -60.18 13.21
N ASP A 351 -3.09 -61.09 13.11
CA ASP A 351 -3.14 -62.46 12.60
C ASP A 351 -4.63 -62.84 12.34
N ALA A 352 -4.80 -63.97 11.66
CA ALA A 352 -6.04 -64.56 11.15
C ALA A 352 -7.21 -64.77 12.15
N HIS A 353 -8.46 -64.66 11.67
CA HIS A 353 -9.36 -65.83 11.54
C HIS A 353 -10.67 -65.54 10.80
N GLN A 354 -11.16 -66.61 10.16
CA GLN A 354 -12.34 -66.74 9.32
C GLN A 354 -13.66 -66.41 10.03
N ALA A 355 -14.63 -65.87 9.28
CA ALA A 355 -15.95 -66.49 9.15
C ALA A 355 -16.75 -65.84 8.00
N SER A 356 -17.15 -66.71 7.07
CA SER A 356 -18.11 -66.49 5.99
C SER A 356 -19.51 -66.34 6.57
N THR A 357 -20.29 -65.34 6.11
CA THR A 357 -21.74 -65.49 5.89
C THR A 357 -22.25 -64.48 4.88
N THR A 358 -22.73 -65.02 3.77
CA THR A 358 -23.53 -64.46 2.69
C THR A 358 -24.84 -63.82 3.17
N ALA A 359 -25.16 -62.64 2.63
CA ALA A 359 -26.50 -62.03 2.69
C ALA A 359 -27.38 -62.53 1.52
N PRO A 360 -28.69 -62.74 1.68
CA PRO A 360 -29.59 -63.18 0.61
C PRO A 360 -30.13 -62.01 -0.23
N PRO A 361 -30.53 -62.24 -1.50
CA PRO A 361 -31.09 -61.20 -2.37
C PRO A 361 -32.60 -61.00 -2.15
N PRO A 362 -33.18 -59.88 -2.62
CA PRO A 362 -34.59 -59.54 -2.39
C PRO A 362 -35.52 -60.28 -3.35
N PRO A 363 -36.75 -60.64 -2.95
CA PRO A 363 -37.73 -61.22 -3.86
C PRO A 363 -38.48 -60.13 -4.63
N GLY A 364 -38.55 -60.30 -5.95
CA GLY A 364 -39.46 -59.60 -6.83
C GLY A 364 -40.56 -60.53 -7.36
N LEU A 365 -41.80 -60.11 -7.11
CA LEU A 365 -43.00 -60.14 -7.97
C LEU A 365 -43.82 -61.43 -8.24
N THR A 366 -45.13 -61.18 -8.18
CA THR A 366 -46.31 -61.80 -8.83
C THR A 366 -47.08 -62.91 -8.11
N GLY A 367 -48.38 -62.64 -8.00
CA GLY A 367 -49.49 -63.43 -7.46
C GLY A 367 -50.70 -62.53 -7.34
#